data_AF-A0A953M5I4-F1
#
_entry.id   AF-A0A953M5I4-F1
#
_cell.length_a   1.000
_cell.length_b   1.000
_cell.length_c   1.000
_cell.angle_alpha   90.00
_cell.angle_beta   90.00
_cell.angle_gamma   90.00
#
_symmetry.space_group_name_H-M   'P 1'
#
loop_
_entity.id
_entity.type
_entity.pdbx_description
1 polymer ?
#
loop_
_entity_poly.entity_id
_entity_poly.type
_entity_poly.pdbx_seq_one_letter_code
_entity_poly.pdbx_strand_id
1 'polypeptide(L)'
;GADRAGRAGRDGRDAARPEGERMKAIWNLITVMALANLIAIVGFVWWLHFSGRLNGERVQEVRAMLAETIADQAARETTEAAEAEAQAQQLADIERMAGPPVTASETLALRIETSEIDQQRIRLLERQVKNLTETLARERRKLDADRAAFEKERDDFNAMRERIAAIEGDEQFAKSVGVLETLKSADAKETLSRLIDADREQVVSYLDAMKPRTRSKIVTEFVKDGQADLAAELLEEIRVRGLETVGE
;
A
#
# COMPACT_ATOMS: atom_id res chain seq x y z
N GLY A 1 -55.28 -91.28 -14.60
CA GLY A 1 -55.50 -89.97 -13.97
C GLY A 1 -54.43 -89.01 -14.46
N ALA A 2 -54.78 -87.73 -14.61
CA ALA A 2 -53.95 -86.62 -15.13
C ALA A 2 -54.53 -85.29 -14.55
N ASP A 3 -54.03 -84.08 -14.80
CA ASP A 3 -53.04 -83.59 -15.78
C ASP A 3 -52.38 -82.28 -15.27
N ARG A 4 -51.28 -81.85 -15.92
CA ARG A 4 -50.71 -80.47 -15.93
C ARG A 4 -50.37 -79.71 -14.64
N ALA A 5 -49.13 -79.19 -14.58
CA ALA A 5 -48.85 -77.74 -14.68
C ALA A 5 -47.36 -77.45 -14.94
N GLY A 6 -47.06 -76.63 -15.96
CA GLY A 6 -45.75 -76.00 -16.17
C GLY A 6 -45.97 -74.50 -16.46
N ARG A 7 -45.04 -73.65 -16.88
CA ARG A 7 -43.57 -73.59 -16.98
C ARG A 7 -43.31 -72.29 -17.77
N ALA A 8 -42.41 -71.43 -17.31
CA ALA A 8 -41.76 -70.33 -18.05
C ALA A 8 -42.61 -69.18 -18.65
N GLY A 9 -42.19 -67.95 -18.33
CA GLY A 9 -42.43 -66.71 -19.08
C GLY A 9 -41.22 -65.80 -18.85
N ARG A 10 -40.60 -65.27 -19.92
CA ARG A 10 -39.27 -64.63 -19.89
C ARG A 10 -39.31 -63.34 -20.71
N ASP A 11 -39.47 -62.21 -20.04
CA ASP A 11 -39.22 -60.88 -20.60
C ASP A 11 -38.09 -60.20 -19.79
N GLY A 12 -37.05 -59.61 -20.37
CA GLY A 12 -36.87 -59.25 -21.78
C GLY A 12 -36.72 -57.74 -22.01
N ARG A 13 -36.16 -56.99 -21.04
CA ARG A 13 -35.91 -55.54 -21.15
C ARG A 13 -34.57 -55.12 -20.53
N ASP A 14 -33.48 -55.73 -20.98
CA ASP A 14 -32.15 -55.11 -20.88
C ASP A 14 -32.07 -53.95 -21.87
N ALA A 15 -32.57 -52.79 -21.43
CA ALA A 15 -32.47 -51.56 -22.20
C ALA A 15 -30.99 -51.19 -22.35
N ALA A 16 -30.49 -51.22 -23.59
CA ALA A 16 -29.15 -50.75 -23.91
C ALA A 16 -29.02 -49.26 -23.52
N ARG A 17 -28.40 -48.99 -22.36
CA ARG A 17 -28.09 -47.62 -21.93
C ARG A 17 -27.23 -46.96 -23.02
N PRO A 18 -27.61 -45.79 -23.53
CA PRO A 18 -26.88 -45.14 -24.62
C PRO A 18 -25.45 -44.84 -24.14
N GLU A 19 -24.44 -45.10 -24.98
CA GLU A 19 -23.03 -45.03 -24.58
C GLU A 19 -22.61 -43.65 -24.05
N GLY A 20 -23.31 -42.59 -24.48
CA GLY A 20 -23.17 -41.24 -23.94
C GLY A 20 -23.44 -41.10 -22.43
N GLU A 21 -24.20 -42.00 -21.79
CA GLU A 21 -24.33 -42.04 -20.32
C GLU A 21 -23.07 -42.59 -19.64
N ARG A 22 -22.41 -43.60 -20.24
CA ARG A 22 -21.18 -44.19 -19.67
C ARG A 22 -20.01 -43.19 -19.69
N MET A 23 -19.87 -42.42 -20.76
CA MET A 23 -18.84 -41.38 -20.86
C MET A 23 -19.07 -40.26 -19.81
N LYS A 24 -20.32 -39.84 -19.61
CA LYS A 24 -20.69 -38.87 -18.56
C LYS A 24 -20.42 -39.41 -17.15
N ALA A 25 -20.67 -40.70 -16.90
CA ALA A 25 -20.39 -41.32 -15.61
C ALA A 25 -18.88 -41.33 -15.28
N ILE A 26 -18.02 -41.67 -16.24
CA ILE A 26 -16.55 -41.63 -16.08
C ILE A 26 -16.08 -40.19 -15.85
N TRP A 27 -16.60 -39.23 -16.62
CA TRP A 27 -16.24 -37.81 -16.47
C TRP A 27 -16.64 -37.26 -15.08
N ASN A 28 -17.84 -37.59 -14.62
CA ASN A 28 -18.31 -37.20 -13.29
C ASN A 28 -17.45 -37.84 -12.18
N LEU A 29 -17.03 -39.11 -12.32
CA LEU A 29 -16.14 -39.77 -11.36
C LEU A 29 -14.78 -39.07 -11.27
N ILE A 30 -14.17 -38.73 -12.41
CA ILE A 30 -12.90 -37.98 -12.46
C ILE A 30 -13.07 -36.60 -11.81
N THR A 31 -14.16 -35.90 -12.11
CA THR A 31 -14.45 -34.57 -11.53
C THR A 31 -14.64 -34.64 -10.02
N VAL A 32 -15.38 -35.63 -9.51
CA VAL A 32 -15.58 -35.86 -8.07
C VAL A 32 -14.25 -36.21 -7.38
N MET A 33 -13.41 -37.05 -7.99
CA MET A 33 -12.10 -37.41 -7.44
C MET A 33 -11.12 -36.22 -7.41
N ALA A 34 -11.12 -35.39 -8.47
CA ALA A 34 -10.34 -34.16 -8.52
C ALA A 34 -10.80 -33.16 -7.44
N LEU A 35 -12.11 -32.99 -7.26
CA LEU A 35 -12.68 -32.12 -6.23
C LEU A 35 -12.37 -32.63 -4.81
N ALA A 36 -12.43 -33.94 -4.58
CA ALA A 36 -12.05 -34.54 -3.29
C ALA A 36 -10.57 -34.30 -2.96
N ASN A 37 -9.66 -34.46 -3.94
CA ASN A 37 -8.24 -34.14 -3.76
C ASN A 37 -8.00 -32.64 -3.49
N LEU A 38 -8.72 -31.75 -4.19
CA LEU A 38 -8.64 -30.31 -3.94
C LEU A 38 -9.06 -29.97 -2.50
N ILE A 39 -10.19 -30.51 -2.04
CA ILE A 39 -10.70 -30.31 -0.67
C ILE A 39 -9.70 -30.87 0.36
N ALA A 40 -9.10 -32.03 0.09
CA ALA A 40 -8.08 -32.61 0.96
C ALA A 40 -6.83 -31.72 1.08
N ILE A 41 -6.34 -31.16 -0.04
CA ILE A 41 -5.20 -30.22 -0.05
C ILE A 41 -5.53 -28.95 0.73
N VAL A 42 -6.69 -28.33 0.48
CA VAL A 42 -7.12 -27.10 1.18
C VAL A 42 -7.28 -27.36 2.68
N GLY A 43 -7.92 -28.47 3.07
CA GLY A 43 -8.06 -28.87 4.48
C GLY A 43 -6.72 -29.15 5.15
N PHE A 44 -5.76 -29.74 4.44
CA PHE A 44 -4.42 -29.99 4.95
C PHE A 44 -3.61 -28.70 5.15
N VAL A 45 -3.64 -27.77 4.20
CA VAL A 45 -3.00 -26.45 4.34
C VAL A 45 -3.63 -25.66 5.50
N TRP A 46 -4.95 -25.70 5.63
CA TRP A 46 -5.67 -25.06 6.75
C TRP A 46 -5.26 -25.65 8.10
N TRP A 47 -5.17 -26.99 8.21
CA TRP A 47 -4.71 -27.67 9.42
C TRP A 47 -3.24 -27.35 9.76
N LEU A 48 -2.36 -27.25 8.76
CA LEU A 48 -0.97 -26.85 8.96
C LEU A 48 -0.83 -25.41 9.48
N HIS A 49 -1.67 -24.49 9.00
CA HIS A 49 -1.72 -23.11 9.49
C HIS A 49 -2.21 -23.05 10.94
N PHE A 50 -3.35 -23.68 11.25
CA PHE A 50 -3.93 -23.67 12.61
C PHE A 50 -3.10 -24.43 13.65
N SER A 51 -2.32 -25.43 13.25
CA SER A 51 -1.42 -26.17 14.17
C SER A 51 -0.09 -25.45 14.42
N GLY A 52 0.11 -24.24 13.87
CA GLY A 52 1.37 -23.48 13.98
C GLY A 52 2.54 -24.12 13.24
N ARG A 53 2.30 -25.17 12.45
CA ARG A 53 3.35 -25.90 11.70
C ARG A 53 3.78 -25.18 10.43
N LEU A 54 2.94 -24.28 9.92
CA LEU A 54 3.18 -23.46 8.74
C LEU A 54 3.17 -21.97 9.13
N ASN A 55 4.36 -21.48 9.51
CA ASN A 55 4.65 -20.05 9.66
C ASN A 55 5.07 -19.46 8.30
N GLY A 56 4.86 -18.16 8.09
CA GLY A 56 5.25 -17.46 6.85
C GLY A 56 6.73 -17.59 6.52
N GLU A 57 7.60 -17.56 7.54
CA GLU A 57 9.04 -17.80 7.41
C GLU A 57 9.34 -19.18 6.81
N ARG A 58 8.68 -20.25 7.29
CA ARG A 58 8.87 -21.61 6.76
C ARG A 58 8.35 -21.78 5.34
N VAL A 59 7.30 -21.05 4.96
CA VAL A 59 6.83 -21.03 3.58
C VAL A 59 7.84 -20.33 2.66
N GLN A 60 8.49 -19.26 3.13
CA GLN A 60 9.56 -18.60 2.40
C GLN A 60 10.82 -19.47 2.30
N GLU A 61 11.20 -20.17 3.37
CA GLU A 61 12.32 -21.11 3.43
C GLU A 61 12.12 -22.29 2.44
N VAL A 62 10.96 -22.95 2.49
CA VAL A 62 10.62 -24.04 1.53
C VAL A 62 10.54 -23.50 0.10
N ARG A 63 10.02 -22.29 -0.11
CA ARG A 63 10.02 -21.65 -1.44
C ARG A 63 11.43 -21.35 -1.92
N ALA A 64 12.34 -20.90 -1.06
CA ALA A 64 13.73 -20.65 -1.42
C ALA A 64 14.44 -21.96 -1.80
N MET A 65 14.29 -23.00 -0.98
CA MET A 65 14.86 -24.33 -1.23
C MET A 65 14.33 -24.99 -2.53
N LEU A 66 13.08 -24.73 -2.91
CA LEU A 66 12.49 -25.22 -4.17
C LEU A 66 12.72 -24.29 -5.37
N ALA A 67 13.23 -23.07 -5.15
CA ALA A 67 13.56 -22.11 -6.20
C ALA A 67 15.05 -22.12 -6.57
N GLU A 68 15.92 -22.59 -5.67
CA GLU A 68 17.35 -22.82 -5.93
C GLU A 68 17.50 -23.83 -7.08
N THR A 69 18.09 -23.40 -8.19
CA THR A 69 18.28 -24.28 -9.35
C THR A 69 19.56 -25.10 -9.19
N ILE A 70 19.69 -26.18 -9.97
CA ILE A 70 20.91 -27.00 -10.01
C ILE A 70 22.16 -26.14 -10.37
N ALA A 71 21.98 -25.07 -11.15
CA ALA A 71 23.04 -24.12 -11.45
C ALA A 71 23.43 -23.24 -10.25
N ASP A 72 22.44 -22.79 -9.46
CA ASP A 72 22.68 -22.00 -8.25
C ASP A 72 23.35 -22.85 -7.15
N GLN A 73 22.88 -24.09 -6.96
CA GLN A 73 23.50 -25.03 -6.03
C GLN A 73 24.97 -25.31 -6.42
N ALA A 74 25.25 -25.57 -7.70
CA ALA A 74 26.63 -25.77 -8.17
C ALA A 74 27.50 -24.52 -7.98
N ALA A 75 26.97 -23.33 -8.22
CA ALA A 75 27.67 -22.08 -7.94
C ALA A 75 27.98 -21.94 -6.44
N ARG A 76 27.00 -22.22 -5.58
CA ARG A 76 27.14 -22.18 -4.13
C ARG A 76 28.20 -23.18 -3.62
N GLU A 77 28.18 -24.42 -4.09
CA GLU A 77 29.19 -25.43 -3.76
C GLU A 77 30.60 -24.97 -4.19
N THR A 78 30.75 -24.30 -5.34
CA THR A 78 32.05 -23.71 -5.72
C THR A 78 32.47 -22.53 -4.84
N THR A 79 31.55 -21.69 -4.37
CA THR A 79 31.89 -20.61 -3.43
C THR A 79 32.22 -21.12 -2.04
N GLU A 80 31.47 -22.09 -1.50
CA GLU A 80 31.75 -22.70 -0.20
C GLU A 80 33.08 -23.48 -0.21
N ALA A 81 33.41 -24.15 -1.32
CA ALA A 81 34.74 -24.76 -1.51
C ALA A 81 35.87 -23.72 -1.55
N ALA A 82 35.70 -22.62 -2.30
CA ALA A 82 36.69 -21.55 -2.36
C ALA A 82 36.87 -20.82 -1.01
N GLU A 83 35.78 -20.62 -0.25
CA GLU A 83 35.84 -20.06 1.11
C GLU A 83 36.50 -21.03 2.09
N ALA A 84 36.23 -22.34 1.99
CA ALA A 84 36.89 -23.36 2.81
C ALA A 84 38.39 -23.47 2.51
N GLU A 85 38.80 -23.40 1.24
CA GLU A 85 40.22 -23.34 0.86
C GLU A 85 40.88 -22.05 1.34
N ALA A 86 40.20 -20.90 1.23
CA ALA A 86 40.71 -19.62 1.74
C ALA A 86 40.86 -19.63 3.27
N GLN A 87 39.90 -20.20 4.00
CA GLN A 87 39.99 -20.37 5.47
C GLN A 87 41.11 -21.34 5.85
N ALA A 88 41.27 -22.45 5.13
CA ALA A 88 42.36 -23.39 5.36
C ALA A 88 43.74 -22.77 5.10
N GLN A 89 43.88 -21.95 4.06
CA GLN A 89 45.09 -21.18 3.77
C GLN A 89 45.35 -20.14 4.87
N GLN A 90 44.33 -19.38 5.31
CA GLN A 90 44.46 -18.43 6.41
C GLN A 90 44.90 -19.11 7.71
N LEU A 91 44.34 -20.26 8.06
CA LEU A 91 44.75 -21.03 9.25
C LEU A 91 46.18 -21.54 9.13
N ALA A 92 46.57 -22.09 7.97
CA ALA A 92 47.94 -22.55 7.72
C ALA A 92 48.96 -21.39 7.74
N ASP A 93 48.58 -20.20 7.29
CA ASP A 93 49.43 -19.02 7.35
C ASP A 93 49.50 -18.43 8.76
N ILE A 94 48.43 -18.48 9.56
CA ILE A 94 48.46 -18.17 11.00
C ILE A 94 49.40 -19.13 11.74
N GLU A 95 49.37 -20.43 11.43
CA GLU A 95 50.30 -21.41 12.00
C GLU A 95 51.75 -21.18 11.57
N ARG A 96 52.01 -20.73 10.33
CA ARG A 96 53.36 -20.33 9.88
C ARG A 96 53.83 -19.02 10.50
N MET A 97 52.91 -18.11 10.81
CA MET A 97 53.18 -16.83 11.49
C MET A 97 53.25 -16.96 13.01
N ALA A 98 52.97 -18.15 13.57
CA ALA A 98 53.30 -18.49 14.96
C ALA A 98 54.83 -18.59 15.12
N GLY A 99 55.46 -17.43 15.21
CA GLY A 99 56.91 -17.28 15.34
C GLY A 99 57.48 -17.86 16.63
N PRO A 100 58.79 -17.64 16.88
CA PRO A 100 59.45 -18.10 18.10
C PRO A 100 58.68 -17.68 19.36
N PRO A 101 58.64 -18.53 20.41
CA PRO A 101 57.89 -18.22 21.62
C PRO A 101 58.39 -16.91 22.24
N VAL A 102 57.52 -15.90 22.26
CA VAL A 102 57.79 -14.57 22.82
C VAL A 102 58.25 -14.67 24.27
N THR A 103 59.28 -13.91 24.60
CA THR A 103 59.84 -13.84 25.95
C THR A 103 58.84 -13.20 26.91
N ALA A 104 58.94 -13.52 28.21
CA ALA A 104 58.04 -12.98 29.22
C ALA A 104 58.02 -11.43 29.23
N SER A 105 59.14 -10.78 28.95
CA SER A 105 59.26 -9.33 28.77
C SER A 105 58.44 -8.80 27.59
N GLU A 106 58.47 -9.48 26.44
CA GLU A 106 57.71 -9.08 25.24
C GLU A 106 56.20 -9.26 25.47
N THR A 107 55.78 -10.34 26.15
CA THR A 107 54.35 -10.53 26.49
C THR A 107 53.80 -9.42 27.39
N LEU A 108 54.61 -8.86 28.28
CA LEU A 108 54.22 -7.74 29.13
C LEU A 108 54.12 -6.43 28.32
N ALA A 109 55.09 -6.17 27.44
CA ALA A 109 55.08 -5.00 26.55
C ALA A 109 53.84 -5.01 25.63
N LEU A 110 53.56 -6.13 24.98
CA LEU A 110 52.36 -6.33 24.15
C LEU A 110 51.07 -6.13 24.95
N ARG A 111 51.03 -6.56 26.22
CA ARG A 111 49.86 -6.36 27.09
C ARG A 111 49.63 -4.89 27.48
N ILE A 112 50.70 -4.11 27.63
CA ILE A 112 50.61 -2.67 27.88
C ILE A 112 50.13 -1.96 26.61
N GLU A 113 50.75 -2.25 25.46
CA GLU A 113 50.39 -1.66 24.16
C GLU A 113 48.92 -1.95 23.77
N THR A 114 48.48 -3.20 23.90
CA THR A 114 47.06 -3.57 23.67
C THR A 114 46.12 -2.84 24.61
N SER A 115 46.47 -2.71 25.90
CA SER A 115 45.67 -1.94 26.86
C SER A 115 45.61 -0.45 26.52
N GLU A 116 46.67 0.14 25.97
CA GLU A 116 46.68 1.55 25.53
C GLU A 116 45.81 1.74 24.28
N ILE A 117 45.92 0.84 23.30
CA ILE A 117 45.08 0.82 22.10
C ILE A 117 43.60 0.69 22.47
N ASP A 118 43.26 -0.20 23.40
CA ASP A 118 41.87 -0.38 23.83
C ASP A 118 41.33 0.84 24.60
N GLN A 119 42.16 1.50 25.43
CA GLN A 119 41.78 2.79 26.03
C GLN A 119 41.57 3.90 24.98
N GLN A 120 42.32 3.89 23.88
CA GLN A 120 42.11 4.85 22.78
C GLN A 120 40.82 4.53 22.00
N ARG A 121 40.52 3.25 21.77
CA ARG A 121 39.27 2.78 21.15
C ARG A 121 38.05 3.16 22.00
N ILE A 122 38.08 2.91 23.32
CA ILE A 122 37.02 3.32 24.24
C ILE A 122 36.79 4.84 24.17
N ARG A 123 37.85 5.65 24.29
CA ARG A 123 37.76 7.12 24.15
C ARG A 123 37.27 7.61 22.78
N LEU A 124 37.40 6.81 21.73
CA LEU A 124 36.83 7.11 20.41
C LEU A 124 35.34 6.74 20.36
N LEU A 125 34.96 5.57 20.87
CA LEU A 125 33.57 5.13 20.98
C LEU A 125 32.73 6.05 21.86
N GLU A 126 33.25 6.48 23.03
CA GLU A 126 32.59 7.46 23.91
C GLU A 126 32.30 8.78 23.19
N ARG A 127 33.26 9.29 22.40
CA ARG A 127 33.06 10.49 21.57
C ARG A 127 32.01 10.26 20.48
N GLN A 128 32.00 9.10 19.83
CA GLN A 128 30.97 8.76 18.83
C GLN A 128 29.58 8.66 19.46
N VAL A 129 29.42 7.96 20.59
CA VAL A 129 28.15 7.84 21.33
C VAL A 129 27.66 9.22 21.77
N LYS A 130 28.55 10.09 22.27
CA LYS A 130 28.20 11.47 22.61
C LYS A 130 27.71 12.26 21.39
N ASN A 131 28.45 12.24 20.28
CA ASN A 131 28.09 12.94 19.05
C ASN A 131 26.76 12.45 18.46
N LEU A 132 26.48 11.14 18.50
CA LEU A 132 25.20 10.56 18.09
C LEU A 132 24.07 11.00 19.01
N THR A 133 24.29 10.99 20.33
CA THR A 133 23.29 11.45 21.32
C THR A 133 22.94 12.93 21.13
N GLU A 134 23.94 13.79 20.92
CA GLU A 134 23.75 15.22 20.62
C GLU A 134 23.05 15.45 19.28
N THR A 135 23.25 14.56 18.29
CA THR A 135 22.58 14.65 16.98
C THR A 135 21.12 14.22 17.08
N LEU A 136 20.83 13.07 17.69
CA LEU A 136 19.47 12.62 17.98
C LEU A 136 18.69 13.63 18.84
N ALA A 137 19.34 14.29 19.80
CA ALA A 137 18.72 15.34 20.60
C ALA A 137 18.35 16.59 19.78
N ARG A 138 19.16 16.96 18.77
CA ARG A 138 18.85 18.05 17.83
C ARG A 138 17.73 17.66 16.86
N GLU A 139 17.76 16.45 16.33
CA GLU A 139 16.73 15.93 15.41
C GLU A 139 15.37 15.83 16.10
N ARG A 140 15.30 15.34 17.34
CA ARG A 140 14.05 15.33 18.13
C ARG A 140 13.48 16.73 18.31
N ARG A 141 14.29 17.69 18.77
CA ARG A 141 13.85 19.09 18.92
C ARG A 141 13.36 19.70 17.61
N LYS A 142 13.99 19.34 16.48
CA LYS A 142 13.52 19.77 15.16
C LYS A 142 12.15 19.16 14.84
N LEU A 143 11.99 17.84 14.97
CA LEU A 143 10.71 17.16 14.73
C LEU A 143 9.59 17.67 15.64
N ASP A 144 9.88 17.98 16.89
CA ASP A 144 8.90 18.54 17.83
C ASP A 144 8.50 19.98 17.43
N ALA A 145 9.43 20.79 16.92
CA ALA A 145 9.15 22.12 16.38
C ALA A 145 8.36 22.05 15.05
N ASP A 146 8.77 21.17 14.13
CA ASP A 146 8.09 20.93 12.85
C ASP A 146 6.64 20.44 13.08
N ARG A 147 6.41 19.59 14.09
CA ARG A 147 5.07 19.15 14.52
C ARG A 147 4.23 20.30 15.07
N ALA A 148 4.78 21.11 15.98
CA ALA A 148 4.07 22.24 16.55
C ALA A 148 3.70 23.31 15.49
N ALA A 149 4.57 23.50 14.48
CA ALA A 149 4.25 24.34 13.32
C ALA A 149 3.10 23.75 12.49
N PHE A 150 3.16 22.46 12.16
CA PHE A 150 2.09 21.77 11.41
C PHE A 150 0.74 21.75 12.14
N GLU A 151 0.73 21.51 13.46
CA GLU A 151 -0.50 21.59 14.27
C GLU A 151 -1.10 23.00 14.24
N LYS A 152 -0.27 24.04 14.33
CA LYS A 152 -0.72 25.42 14.19
C LYS A 152 -1.27 25.72 12.79
N GLU A 153 -0.58 25.29 11.73
CA GLU A 153 -1.03 25.48 10.34
C GLU A 153 -2.38 24.79 10.09
N ARG A 154 -2.56 23.56 10.61
CA ARG A 154 -3.83 22.83 10.56
C ARG A 154 -4.94 23.58 11.30
N ASP A 155 -4.66 24.11 12.49
CA ASP A 155 -5.66 24.80 13.31
C ASP A 155 -6.03 26.17 12.71
N ASP A 156 -5.05 26.91 12.16
CA ASP A 156 -5.26 28.13 11.38
C ASP A 156 -6.11 27.86 10.11
N PHE A 157 -5.85 26.75 9.42
CA PHE A 157 -6.61 26.30 8.24
C PHE A 157 -8.06 25.91 8.59
N ASN A 158 -8.25 25.13 9.66
CA ASN A 158 -9.58 24.78 10.16
C ASN A 158 -10.37 26.03 10.55
N ALA A 159 -9.74 26.98 11.24
CA ALA A 159 -10.37 28.25 11.60
C ALA A 159 -10.68 29.15 10.39
N MET A 160 -9.98 28.98 9.25
CA MET A 160 -10.34 29.63 7.98
C MET A 160 -11.56 28.94 7.35
N ARG A 161 -11.60 27.61 7.32
CA ARG A 161 -12.75 26.84 6.81
C ARG A 161 -14.02 27.09 7.60
N GLU A 162 -13.95 27.17 8.93
CA GLU A 162 -15.09 27.54 9.77
C GLU A 162 -15.61 28.95 9.46
N ARG A 163 -14.72 29.91 9.17
CA ARG A 163 -15.12 31.26 8.73
C ARG A 163 -15.80 31.25 7.36
N ILE A 164 -15.27 30.52 6.38
CA ILE A 164 -15.90 30.37 5.06
C ILE A 164 -17.27 29.72 5.21
N ALA A 165 -17.37 28.61 5.94
CA ALA A 165 -18.63 27.90 6.18
C ALA A 165 -19.67 28.75 6.93
N ALA A 166 -19.24 29.63 7.84
CA ALA A 166 -20.14 30.58 8.49
C ALA A 166 -20.69 31.64 7.51
N ILE A 167 -19.83 32.18 6.63
CA ILE A 167 -20.22 33.18 5.61
C ILE A 167 -21.15 32.56 4.54
N GLU A 168 -20.88 31.32 4.13
CA GLU A 168 -21.71 30.60 3.14
C GLU A 168 -23.00 30.04 3.74
N GLY A 169 -22.97 29.63 5.01
CA GLY A 169 -24.13 29.15 5.76
C GLY A 169 -25.06 30.27 6.24
N ASP A 170 -24.65 31.53 6.15
CA ASP A 170 -25.41 32.67 6.64
C ASP A 170 -26.72 32.86 5.87
N GLU A 171 -27.81 33.14 6.58
CA GLU A 171 -29.14 33.29 5.99
C GLU A 171 -29.19 34.44 4.94
N GLN A 172 -28.28 35.41 5.07
CA GLN A 172 -28.10 36.51 4.12
C GLN A 172 -27.51 36.04 2.79
N PHE A 173 -26.55 35.12 2.80
CA PHE A 173 -25.97 34.53 1.59
C PHE A 173 -27.03 33.76 0.81
N ALA A 174 -27.79 32.89 1.50
CA ALA A 174 -28.90 32.15 0.90
C ALA A 174 -29.99 33.07 0.31
N LYS A 175 -30.29 34.19 0.97
CA LYS A 175 -31.21 35.23 0.45
C LYS A 175 -30.64 35.90 -0.82
N SER A 176 -29.36 36.26 -0.83
CA SER A 176 -28.70 36.85 -2.01
C SER A 176 -28.67 35.90 -3.21
N VAL A 177 -28.33 34.62 -3.00
CA VAL A 177 -28.44 33.57 -4.03
C VAL A 177 -29.88 33.47 -4.53
N GLY A 178 -30.87 33.42 -3.63
CA GLY A 178 -32.29 33.38 -3.98
C GLY A 178 -32.74 34.56 -4.84
N VAL A 179 -32.30 35.78 -4.52
CA VAL A 179 -32.58 36.97 -5.35
C VAL A 179 -31.94 36.82 -6.73
N LEU A 180 -30.65 36.47 -6.81
CA LEU A 180 -29.94 36.27 -8.08
C LEU A 180 -30.59 35.18 -8.95
N GLU A 181 -31.11 34.10 -8.36
CA GLU A 181 -31.83 33.05 -9.10
C GLU A 181 -33.20 33.50 -9.66
N THR A 182 -33.81 34.57 -9.12
CA THR A 182 -35.07 35.14 -9.65
C THR A 182 -34.85 36.13 -10.79
N LEU A 183 -33.64 36.67 -10.95
CA LEU A 183 -33.28 37.56 -12.04
C LEU A 183 -33.18 36.79 -13.38
N LYS A 184 -33.28 37.51 -14.51
CA LYS A 184 -32.96 36.92 -15.81
C LYS A 184 -31.45 36.70 -15.91
N SER A 185 -31.02 35.75 -16.73
CA SER A 185 -29.59 35.41 -16.86
C SER A 185 -28.71 36.61 -17.24
N ALA A 186 -29.20 37.53 -18.08
CA ALA A 186 -28.49 38.75 -18.46
C ALA A 186 -28.33 39.74 -17.28
N ASP A 187 -29.42 39.99 -16.54
CA ASP A 187 -29.44 40.92 -15.38
C ASP A 187 -28.59 40.37 -14.21
N ALA A 188 -28.67 39.04 -13.98
CA ALA A 188 -27.84 38.33 -13.00
C ALA A 188 -26.36 38.38 -13.40
N LYS A 189 -26.04 38.17 -14.69
CA LYS A 189 -24.68 38.32 -15.23
C LYS A 189 -24.17 39.74 -14.99
N GLU A 190 -24.91 40.78 -15.35
CA GLU A 190 -24.47 42.17 -15.12
C GLU A 190 -24.22 42.47 -13.64
N THR A 191 -25.07 41.96 -12.74
CA THR A 191 -24.90 42.11 -11.30
C THR A 191 -23.61 41.44 -10.82
N LEU A 192 -23.33 40.21 -11.26
CA LEU A 192 -22.11 39.49 -10.93
C LEU A 192 -20.87 40.10 -11.59
N SER A 193 -20.96 40.66 -12.80
CA SER A 193 -19.87 41.39 -13.47
C SER A 193 -19.45 42.63 -12.68
N ARG A 194 -20.36 43.32 -11.98
CA ARG A 194 -19.99 44.44 -11.11
C ARG A 194 -19.38 43.98 -9.78
N LEU A 195 -19.74 42.77 -9.32
CA LEU A 195 -19.20 42.20 -8.10
C LEU A 195 -17.79 41.63 -8.32
N ILE A 196 -17.50 41.08 -9.50
CA ILE A 196 -16.23 40.39 -9.78
C ILE A 196 -15.00 41.32 -9.69
N ASP A 197 -15.19 42.61 -9.95
CA ASP A 197 -14.15 43.66 -9.83
C ASP A 197 -13.83 43.99 -8.35
N ALA A 198 -14.73 43.64 -7.43
CA ALA A 198 -14.59 43.88 -5.99
C ALA A 198 -14.23 42.60 -5.21
N ASP A 199 -14.93 41.50 -5.49
CA ASP A 199 -14.74 40.19 -4.86
C ASP A 199 -15.15 39.06 -5.83
N ARG A 200 -14.14 38.50 -6.50
CA ARG A 200 -14.29 37.35 -7.41
C ARG A 200 -14.62 36.05 -6.68
N GLU A 201 -14.09 35.84 -5.49
CA GLU A 201 -14.33 34.62 -4.71
C GLU A 201 -15.80 34.54 -4.25
N GLN A 202 -16.39 35.69 -3.90
CA GLN A 202 -17.82 35.78 -3.62
C GLN A 202 -18.69 35.48 -4.86
N VAL A 203 -18.27 35.89 -6.07
CA VAL A 203 -18.97 35.52 -7.33
C VAL A 203 -18.93 34.01 -7.57
N VAL A 204 -17.78 33.36 -7.36
CA VAL A 204 -17.65 31.89 -7.44
C VAL A 204 -18.58 31.20 -6.44
N SER A 205 -18.58 31.67 -5.19
CA SER A 205 -19.46 31.14 -4.13
C SER A 205 -20.94 31.25 -4.50
N TYR A 206 -21.38 32.42 -4.99
CA TYR A 206 -22.75 32.60 -5.45
C TYR A 206 -23.10 31.70 -6.64
N LEU A 207 -22.20 31.57 -7.63
CA LEU A 207 -22.43 30.71 -8.79
C LEU A 207 -22.51 29.23 -8.41
N ASP A 208 -21.66 28.74 -7.48
CA ASP A 208 -21.69 27.35 -7.08
C ASP A 208 -22.95 26.98 -6.28
N ALA A 209 -23.38 27.85 -5.37
CA ALA A 209 -24.61 27.69 -4.59
C ALA A 209 -25.91 27.75 -5.43
N MET A 210 -25.87 28.28 -6.66
CA MET A 210 -27.02 28.28 -7.58
C MET A 210 -27.32 26.90 -8.15
N LYS A 211 -28.58 26.67 -8.50
CA LYS A 211 -29.01 25.47 -9.26
C LYS A 211 -28.19 25.35 -10.56
N PRO A 212 -27.68 24.16 -10.94
CA PRO A 212 -26.82 24.00 -12.12
C PRO A 212 -27.39 24.56 -13.43
N ARG A 213 -28.71 24.46 -13.62
CA ARG A 213 -29.42 25.03 -14.79
C ARG A 213 -29.44 26.56 -14.81
N THR A 214 -29.41 27.22 -13.65
CA THR A 214 -29.34 28.68 -13.52
C THR A 214 -27.91 29.15 -13.74
N ARG A 215 -26.93 28.55 -13.04
CA ARG A 215 -25.49 28.77 -13.23
C ARG A 215 -25.10 28.68 -14.71
N SER A 216 -25.44 27.58 -15.37
CA SER A 216 -25.10 27.35 -16.79
C SER A 216 -25.62 28.45 -17.73
N LYS A 217 -26.83 28.96 -17.50
CA LYS A 217 -27.38 30.08 -18.30
C LYS A 217 -26.60 31.38 -18.08
N ILE A 218 -26.29 31.71 -16.84
CA ILE A 218 -25.55 32.94 -16.48
C ILE A 218 -24.15 32.90 -17.11
N VAL A 219 -23.43 31.80 -16.96
CA VAL A 219 -22.10 31.60 -17.58
C VAL A 219 -22.18 31.69 -19.11
N THR A 220 -23.28 31.24 -19.73
CA THR A 220 -23.50 31.39 -21.17
C THR A 220 -23.65 32.87 -21.59
N GLU A 221 -24.20 33.76 -20.74
CA GLU A 221 -24.26 35.19 -21.04
C GLU A 221 -22.88 35.86 -21.01
N PHE A 222 -21.96 35.44 -20.14
CA PHE A 222 -20.56 35.90 -20.19
C PHE A 222 -19.88 35.53 -21.53
N VAL A 223 -20.08 34.29 -22.01
CA VAL A 223 -19.52 33.84 -23.31
C VAL A 223 -20.10 34.64 -24.48
N LYS A 224 -21.42 34.92 -24.49
CA LYS A 224 -22.08 35.72 -25.54
C LYS A 224 -21.54 37.15 -25.64
N ASP A 225 -21.20 37.75 -24.50
CA ASP A 225 -20.66 39.11 -24.42
C ASP A 225 -19.13 39.16 -24.70
N GLY A 226 -18.55 38.05 -25.18
CA GLY A 226 -17.13 37.95 -25.54
C GLY A 226 -16.20 37.66 -24.36
N GLN A 227 -16.72 37.47 -23.15
CA GLN A 227 -15.95 37.17 -21.94
C GLN A 227 -15.75 35.64 -21.77
N ALA A 228 -15.36 34.96 -22.84
CA ALA A 228 -15.25 33.49 -22.88
C ALA A 228 -14.14 32.96 -21.94
N ASP A 229 -13.01 33.65 -21.85
CA ASP A 229 -11.89 33.26 -20.98
C ASP A 229 -12.30 33.36 -19.50
N LEU A 230 -12.92 34.47 -19.11
CA LEU A 230 -13.45 34.67 -17.75
C LEU A 230 -14.50 33.61 -17.38
N ALA A 231 -15.38 33.24 -18.31
CA ALA A 231 -16.34 32.17 -18.12
C ALA A 231 -15.68 30.81 -17.91
N ALA A 232 -14.56 30.54 -18.59
CA ALA A 232 -13.78 29.31 -18.42
C ALA A 232 -13.05 29.29 -17.07
N GLU A 233 -12.43 30.39 -16.66
CA GLU A 233 -11.76 30.50 -15.35
C GLU A 233 -12.74 30.32 -14.19
N LEU A 234 -13.92 30.96 -14.23
CA LEU A 234 -14.97 30.80 -13.21
C LEU A 234 -15.47 29.35 -13.11
N LEU A 235 -15.58 28.63 -14.23
CA LEU A 235 -15.96 27.21 -14.22
C LEU A 235 -14.85 26.33 -13.64
N GLU A 236 -13.58 26.66 -13.87
CA GLU A 236 -12.44 25.94 -13.31
C GLU A 236 -12.31 26.18 -11.80
N GLU A 237 -12.52 27.41 -11.32
CA GLU A 237 -12.57 27.74 -9.89
C GLU A 237 -13.68 26.95 -9.17
N ILE A 238 -14.88 26.90 -9.74
CA ILE A 238 -15.98 26.05 -9.23
C ILE A 238 -15.60 24.56 -9.24
N ARG A 239 -14.90 24.08 -10.29
CA ARG A 239 -14.46 22.68 -10.39
C ARG A 239 -13.43 22.32 -9.32
N VAL A 240 -12.46 23.18 -9.05
CA VAL A 240 -11.43 22.97 -8.02
C VAL A 240 -12.07 22.89 -6.64
N ARG A 241 -12.96 23.84 -6.31
CA ARG A 241 -13.71 23.88 -5.04
C ARG A 241 -14.59 22.65 -4.82
N GLY A 242 -15.20 22.15 -5.88
CA GLY A 242 -15.97 20.90 -5.87
C GLY A 242 -15.15 19.61 -5.74
N LEU A 243 -13.81 19.67 -5.88
CA LEU A 243 -12.91 18.54 -5.64
C LEU A 243 -12.33 18.56 -4.23
N GLU A 244 -12.03 19.75 -3.68
CA GLU A 244 -11.55 19.91 -2.30
C GLU A 244 -12.56 19.39 -1.27
N THR A 245 -13.85 19.46 -1.58
CA THR A 245 -14.96 18.98 -0.72
C THR A 245 -15.25 17.47 -0.81
N VAL A 246 -14.66 16.75 -1.76
CA VAL A 246 -14.90 15.30 -2.01
C VAL A 246 -13.71 14.43 -1.58
N GLY A 247 -12.59 15.06 -1.16
CA GLY A 247 -11.39 14.38 -0.66
C GLY A 247 -11.40 14.02 0.83
N GLU A 248 -12.51 14.27 1.53
CA GLU A 248 -12.72 14.01 2.97
C GLU A 248 -13.66 12.82 3.24
#